data_AF-A0A3S1HN37-F1
#
_entry.id   AF-A0A3S1HN37-F1
#
_cell.length_a   1.000
_cell.length_b   1.000
_cell.length_c   1.000
_cell.angle_alpha   90.00
_cell.angle_beta   90.00
_cell.angle_gamma   90.00
#
_symmetry.space_group_name_H-M   'P 1'
#
loop_
_entity.id
_entity.type
_entity.pdbx_description
1 polymer ?
#
loop_
_entity_poly.entity_id
_entity_poly.type
_entity_poly.pdbx_seq_one_letter_code
_entity_poly.pdbx_strand_id
1 'polypeptide(L)' 'LIPISRGVFWGPLAYAMMGGILVATVLTILVLPAGYALFFGRERKKAEDAEQAAEPELAENDDRPRLALAAE' A
#
# COMPACT_ATOMS: atom_id res chain seq x y z
N LEU A 1 -22.03 -2.74 -41.36
CA LEU A 1 -21.46 -2.62 -40.00
C LEU A 1 -21.51 -1.14 -39.63
N ILE A 2 -22.44 -0.75 -38.75
CA ILE A 2 -22.47 0.61 -38.20
C ILE A 2 -21.22 0.76 -37.33
N PRO A 3 -20.31 1.70 -37.62
CA PRO A 3 -19.10 1.83 -36.85
C PRO A 3 -19.47 2.34 -35.45
N ILE A 4 -19.32 1.49 -34.43
CA ILE A 4 -19.32 1.83 -32.99
C ILE A 4 -18.07 2.68 -32.63
N SER A 5 -17.48 3.36 -33.61
CA SER A 5 -16.11 3.88 -33.60
C SER A 5 -16.05 5.40 -33.72
N ARG A 6 -17.02 6.14 -33.16
CA ARG A 6 -16.91 7.61 -33.07
C ARG A 6 -16.90 8.10 -31.61
N GLY A 7 -15.94 7.56 -30.84
CA GLY A 7 -14.79 8.38 -30.43
C GLY A 7 -14.88 9.29 -29.20
N VAL A 8 -16.04 9.48 -28.56
CA VAL A 8 -16.14 10.37 -27.36
C VAL A 8 -16.67 9.71 -26.09
N PHE A 9 -17.23 8.50 -26.17
CA PHE A 9 -17.84 7.85 -25.01
C PHE A 9 -16.84 7.04 -24.17
N TRP A 10 -15.79 6.51 -24.82
CA TRP A 10 -14.84 5.61 -24.19
C TRP A 10 -13.78 6.32 -23.35
N GLY A 11 -13.39 7.54 -23.73
CA GLY A 11 -12.46 8.36 -22.94
C GLY A 11 -13.03 8.67 -21.54
N PRO A 12 -14.21 9.30 -21.44
CA PRO A 12 -14.86 9.56 -20.16
C PRO A 12 -15.13 8.30 -19.35
N LEU A 13 -15.54 7.20 -20.01
CA LEU A 13 -15.76 5.91 -19.34
C LEU A 13 -14.47 5.36 -18.71
N ALA A 14 -13.35 5.44 -19.42
CA ALA A 14 -12.06 5.00 -18.91
C ALA A 14 -11.60 5.85 -17.71
N TYR A 15 -11.78 7.17 -17.76
CA TYR A 15 -11.48 8.04 -16.62
C TYR A 15 -12.37 7.78 -15.42
N ALA A 16 -13.65 7.49 -15.63
CA ALA A 16 -14.56 7.12 -14.55
C ALA A 16 -14.14 5.82 -13.86
N MET A 17 -13.71 4.81 -14.64
CA MET A 17 -13.23 3.54 -14.10
C MET A 17 -11.88 3.68 -13.37
N MET A 18 -10.87 4.29 -14.01
CA MET A 18 -9.56 4.48 -13.42
C MET A 18 -9.60 5.42 -12.21
N GLY A 19 -10.31 6.54 -12.33
CA GLY A 19 -10.50 7.49 -11.25
C GLY A 19 -11.31 6.89 -10.09
N GLY A 20 -12.35 6.11 -10.39
CA GLY A 20 -13.15 5.42 -9.39
C GLY A 20 -12.33 4.45 -8.54
N ILE A 21 -11.47 3.64 -9.18
CA ILE A 21 -10.58 2.72 -8.46
C ILE A 21 -9.57 3.49 -7.63
N LEU A 22 -8.91 4.51 -8.19
CA LEU A 22 -7.91 5.31 -7.48
C LEU A 22 -8.52 5.97 -6.22
N VAL A 23 -9.69 6.60 -6.37
CA VAL A 23 -10.40 7.23 -5.25
C VAL A 23 -10.86 6.20 -4.24
N ALA A 24 -11.37 5.04 -4.67
CA ALA A 24 -11.80 3.97 -3.77
C ALA A 24 -10.63 3.40 -2.95
N THR A 25 -9.45 3.24 -3.54
CA THR A 25 -8.24 2.80 -2.83
C THR A 25 -7.82 3.82 -1.77
N VAL A 26 -7.70 5.10 -2.14
CA VAL A 26 -7.36 6.18 -1.20
C VAL A 26 -8.39 6.28 -0.09
N LEU A 27 -9.68 6.24 -0.44
CA LEU A 27 -10.76 6.28 0.52
C LEU A 27 -10.74 5.08 1.45
N THR A 28 -10.42 3.88 0.97
CA THR A 28 -10.32 2.68 1.82
C THR A 28 -9.20 2.82 2.83
N ILE A 29 -8.01 3.23 2.37
CA ILE A 29 -6.83 3.45 3.21
C ILE A 29 -7.10 4.52 4.26
N LEU A 30 -7.92 5.55 3.98
CA LEU A 30 -8.22 6.63 4.93
C LEU A 30 -9.43 6.35 5.83
N VAL A 31 -10.49 5.73 5.30
CA VAL A 31 -11.75 5.46 6.03
C VAL A 31 -11.54 4.37 7.07
N LEU A 32 -10.76 3.32 6.78
CA LEU A 32 -10.45 2.28 7.76
C LEU A 32 -9.79 2.84 9.03
N PRO A 33 -8.66 3.57 8.96
CA PRO A 33 -8.01 4.10 10.16
C PRO A 33 -8.82 5.24 10.79
N ALA A 34 -9.51 6.07 10.02
CA ALA A 34 -10.35 7.12 10.58
C ALA A 34 -11.57 6.55 11.33
N GLY A 35 -12.25 5.56 10.75
CA GLY A 35 -13.34 4.84 11.39
C GLY A 35 -12.86 4.07 12.62
N TYR A 36 -11.75 3.34 12.50
CA TYR A 36 -11.12 2.65 13.63
C TYR A 36 -10.74 3.62 14.75
N ALA A 37 -10.16 4.78 14.42
CA ALA A 37 -9.82 5.80 15.39
C ALA A 37 -11.05 6.46 16.05
N LEU A 38 -12.18 6.56 15.33
CA LEU A 38 -13.42 7.11 15.88
C LEU A 38 -14.06 6.16 16.90
N PHE A 39 -14.04 4.85 16.64
CA PHE A 39 -14.62 3.85 17.53
C PHE A 39 -13.66 3.39 18.65
N PHE A 40 -12.37 3.21 18.36
CA PHE A 40 -11.36 2.65 19.28
C PHE A 40 -10.22 3.63 19.60
N GLY A 41 -9.98 4.63 18.76
CA GLY A 41 -8.87 5.58 18.91
C GLY A 41 -9.06 6.69 19.95
N ARG A 42 -9.92 6.50 20.97
CA ARG A 42 -9.83 7.32 22.20
C ARG A 42 -8.61 6.95 23.05
N GLU A 43 -7.96 5.81 22.80
CA GLU A 43 -6.65 5.46 23.37
C GLU A 43 -5.54 5.70 22.35
N ARG A 44 -5.24 6.98 22.11
CA ARG A 44 -4.16 7.43 21.22
C ARG A 44 -2.79 7.14 21.83
N LYS A 45 -2.06 6.18 21.28
CA LYS A 45 -0.61 6.30 21.01
C LYS A 45 -0.17 5.14 20.11
N LYS A 46 0.70 5.42 19.14
CA LYS A 46 1.41 4.43 18.29
C LYS A 46 0.69 4.00 17.00
N ALA A 47 0.47 4.94 16.09
CA ALA A 47 0.25 4.61 14.68
C ALA A 47 1.16 5.41 13.73
N GLU A 48 2.21 6.04 14.28
CA GLU A 48 3.27 6.70 13.51
C GLU A 48 4.54 5.82 13.45
N ASP A 49 4.72 4.87 14.39
CA ASP A 49 5.86 3.93 14.42
C ASP A 49 5.64 2.61 13.65
N ALA A 50 4.40 2.29 13.24
CA ALA A 50 4.10 0.95 12.70
C ALA A 50 4.43 0.80 11.20
N GLU A 51 4.49 1.89 10.44
CA GLU A 51 4.77 1.86 8.99
C GLU A 51 6.27 2.03 8.67
N GLN A 52 7.10 2.42 9.65
CA GLN A 52 8.57 2.43 9.52
C GLN A 52 9.24 1.16 10.07
N ALA A 53 8.47 0.27 10.71
CA ALA A 53 8.95 -1.04 11.18
C ALA A 53 8.70 -2.17 10.17
N ALA A 54 8.15 -1.87 9.00
CA ALA A 54 7.87 -2.84 7.93
C ALA A 54 8.94 -2.83 6.81
N GLU A 55 10.15 -2.35 7.09
CA GLU A 55 11.35 -2.79 6.39
C GLU A 55 12.08 -3.76 7.32
N PRO A 56 11.91 -5.09 7.17
CA PRO A 56 12.75 -6.01 7.89
C PRO A 56 14.14 -5.91 7.25
N GLU A 57 15.05 -5.21 7.91
CA GLU A 57 16.35 -5.77 8.29
C GLU A 57 16.96 -6.76 7.28
N LEU A 58 17.13 -6.33 6.03
CA LEU A 58 18.01 -6.99 5.06
C LEU A 58 19.48 -6.62 5.31
N ALA A 59 19.79 -5.99 6.45
CA ALA A 59 21.08 -5.37 6.74
C ALA A 59 21.89 -6.04 7.86
N GLU A 60 21.39 -7.04 8.58
CA GLU A 60 22.13 -7.67 9.70
C GLU A 60 22.27 -9.19 9.54
N ASN A 61 22.75 -9.64 8.37
CA ASN A 61 23.50 -10.89 8.27
C ASN A 61 25.00 -10.55 8.21
N ASP A 62 25.46 -9.82 9.22
CA ASP A 62 26.87 -9.59 9.54
C ASP A 62 27.47 -10.77 10.34
N ASP A 63 26.74 -11.88 10.50
CA ASP A 63 27.18 -13.07 11.23
C ASP A 63 27.63 -14.22 10.29
N ARG A 64 28.54 -13.94 9.35
CA ARG A 64 29.41 -14.99 8.76
C ARG A 64 30.87 -14.97 9.25
N PRO A 65 31.18 -15.00 10.57
CA PRO A 65 32.55 -15.20 11.04
C PRO A 65 32.92 -16.67 11.36
N ARG A 66 32.15 -17.68 10.92
CA ARG A 66 32.39 -19.08 11.37
C ARG A 66 32.54 -20.18 10.30
N LEU A 67 32.46 -19.86 9.01
CA LEU A 67 32.57 -20.88 7.95
C LEU A 67 33.96 -20.96 7.30
N ALA A 68 34.83 -19.96 7.46
CA ALA A 68 36.14 -19.92 6.80
C ALA A 68 37.32 -20.38 7.68
N LEU A 69 37.12 -20.56 9.00
CA LEU A 69 38.22 -20.81 9.95
C LEU A 69 38.25 -22.25 10.54
N ALA A 70 37.37 -23.14 10.09
CA ALA A 70 37.20 -24.49 10.67
C ALA A 70 37.48 -25.64 9.69
N ALA A 71 38.06 -25.34 8.52
CA ALA A 71 38.47 -26.34 7.54
C ALA A 71 39.95 -26.13 7.18
N GLU A 72 40.80 -26.17 8.20
CA GLU A 72 42.17 -26.67 8.11
C GLU A 72 42.18 -28.16 8.46
#